data_AF-A0A059D0S4-F1
#
_entry.id   AF-A0A059D0S4-F1
#
_cell.length_a   1.000
_cell.length_b   1.000
_cell.length_c   1.000
_cell.angle_alpha   90.00
_cell.angle_beta   90.00
_cell.angle_gamma   90.00
#
_symmetry.space_group_name_H-M   'P 1'
#
loop_
_entity.id
_entity.type
_entity.pdbx_description
1 polymer ?
#
loop_
_entity_poly.entity_id
_entity_poly.type
_entity_poly.pdbx_seq_one_letter_code
_entity_poly.pdbx_strand_id
1 'polypeptide(L)'
;MAEAVIVGIAGKIVAYLVPLALNNVGMLWGVNHELEALGDTVSTLQSVLDHAEEQYHRCPQIKDWVDKLKEAFYDAQDVLEEFNIEAMRRELRGHNEMMKERPTREWRKREETHSFIREGDIIGREDDKKTIMEFLLDSDVQENVSILPIVGIGGLGKTALTQSVYNDEMVSKQFNLKMWVCVTDDFDLEKIVKNIIACVEKKEPIKGAMEQLQSELRGAIDGKRYLLVLDDLWTTELETWLSLKTLLVRGAKGSKILITTRLPSVAKITGTTPPHFLKGLS
;
A
#
# COMPACT_ATOMS: atom_id res chain seq x y z
N MET A 1 -2.23 -24.21 -13.22
CA MET A 1 -2.60 -22.93 -12.58
C MET A 1 -1.40 -22.19 -12.00
N ALA A 2 -0.37 -22.88 -11.48
CA ALA A 2 0.94 -22.25 -11.23
C ALA A 2 1.59 -21.67 -12.52
N GLU A 3 1.33 -22.33 -13.67
CA GLU A 3 1.84 -22.04 -15.04
C GLU A 3 1.78 -20.58 -15.50
N ALA A 4 0.84 -19.79 -15.00
CA ALA A 4 0.67 -18.42 -15.45
C ALA A 4 1.34 -17.38 -14.54
N VAL A 5 1.68 -17.76 -13.30
CA VAL A 5 2.02 -16.78 -12.26
C VAL A 5 3.52 -16.52 -12.24
N ILE A 6 4.36 -17.55 -12.32
CA ILE A 6 5.83 -17.39 -12.22
C ILE A 6 6.40 -16.83 -13.52
N VAL A 7 6.03 -17.43 -14.66
CA VAL A 7 6.37 -16.93 -16.01
C VAL A 7 5.82 -15.51 -16.22
N GLY A 8 4.61 -15.25 -15.70
CA GLY A 8 3.99 -13.93 -15.75
C GLY A 8 4.71 -12.86 -14.90
N ILE A 9 5.27 -13.23 -13.73
CA ILE A 9 6.04 -12.32 -12.87
C ILE A 9 7.44 -12.07 -13.46
N ALA A 10 8.17 -13.12 -13.82
CA ALA A 10 9.50 -13.00 -14.43
C ALA A 10 9.44 -12.21 -15.76
N GLY A 11 8.45 -12.50 -16.60
CA GLY A 11 8.20 -11.77 -17.84
C GLY A 11 7.84 -10.30 -17.62
N LYS A 12 7.06 -9.97 -16.57
CA LYS A 12 6.76 -8.58 -16.23
C LYS A 12 7.97 -7.81 -15.69
N ILE A 13 8.84 -8.47 -14.92
CA ILE A 13 10.07 -7.85 -14.40
C ILE A 13 11.01 -7.50 -15.56
N VAL A 14 11.26 -8.45 -16.46
CA VAL A 14 12.15 -8.24 -17.62
C VAL A 14 11.55 -7.24 -18.62
N ALA A 15 10.25 -7.33 -18.92
CA ALA A 15 9.63 -6.49 -19.94
C ALA A 15 9.30 -5.07 -19.47
N TYR A 16 9.07 -4.86 -18.17
CA TYR A 16 8.62 -3.56 -17.65
C TYR A 16 9.56 -2.97 -16.61
N LEU A 17 9.96 -3.71 -15.58
CA LEU A 17 10.68 -3.12 -14.44
C LEU A 17 12.15 -2.85 -14.74
N VAL A 18 12.84 -3.75 -15.44
CA VAL A 18 14.25 -3.57 -15.82
C VAL A 18 14.44 -2.38 -16.77
N PRO A 19 13.66 -2.22 -17.87
CA PRO A 19 13.78 -1.05 -18.75
C PRO A 19 13.39 0.27 -18.08
N LEU A 20 12.40 0.26 -17.16
CA LEU A 20 12.02 1.47 -16.42
C LEU A 20 13.14 1.90 -15.46
N ALA A 21 13.75 0.93 -14.76
CA ALA A 21 14.88 1.17 -13.87
C ALA A 21 16.12 1.65 -14.65
N LEU A 22 16.41 1.08 -15.82
CA LEU A 22 17.53 1.52 -16.66
C LEU A 22 17.34 2.96 -17.18
N ASN A 23 16.14 3.31 -17.65
CA ASN A 23 15.86 4.63 -18.20
C ASN A 23 15.83 5.76 -17.16
N ASN A 24 15.37 5.49 -15.93
CA ASN A 24 15.23 6.53 -14.90
C ASN A 24 16.37 6.48 -13.88
N VAL A 25 16.66 5.29 -13.34
CA VAL A 25 17.57 5.09 -12.20
C VAL A 25 19.01 4.93 -12.67
N GLY A 26 19.23 4.12 -13.71
CA GLY A 26 20.54 3.80 -14.22
C GLY A 26 21.33 5.02 -14.73
N MET A 27 20.65 5.96 -15.41
CA MET A 27 21.24 7.24 -15.82
C MET A 27 21.55 8.20 -14.65
N LEU A 28 20.75 8.17 -13.58
CA LEU A 28 20.90 9.10 -12.45
C LEU A 28 21.94 8.65 -11.40
N TRP A 29 22.22 7.35 -11.30
CA TRP A 29 23.02 6.77 -10.20
C TRP A 29 24.17 5.87 -10.64
N GLY A 30 24.35 5.66 -11.95
CA GLY A 30 25.50 4.91 -12.49
C GLY A 30 25.43 3.40 -12.27
N VAL A 31 24.26 2.86 -11.92
CA VAL A 31 24.03 1.43 -11.66
C VAL A 31 23.53 0.66 -12.90
N ASN A 32 23.75 1.21 -14.10
CA ASN A 32 23.26 0.62 -15.37
C ASN A 32 23.73 -0.82 -15.54
N HIS A 33 25.00 -1.07 -15.26
CA HIS A 33 25.62 -2.37 -15.47
C HIS A 33 25.03 -3.43 -14.52
N GLU A 34 24.77 -3.06 -13.26
CA GLU A 34 24.15 -3.95 -12.28
C GLU A 34 22.70 -4.25 -12.62
N LEU A 35 21.95 -3.27 -13.14
CA LEU A 35 20.57 -3.46 -13.59
C LEU A 35 20.49 -4.30 -14.88
N GLU A 36 21.41 -4.13 -15.82
CA GLU A 36 21.55 -4.99 -17.01
C GLU A 36 21.90 -6.43 -16.60
N ALA A 37 22.89 -6.60 -15.72
CA ALA A 37 23.28 -7.92 -15.23
C ALA A 37 22.15 -8.63 -14.47
N LEU A 38 21.34 -7.88 -13.72
CA LEU A 38 20.13 -8.41 -13.09
C LEU A 38 19.11 -8.86 -14.15
N GLY A 39 18.85 -8.05 -15.17
CA GLY A 39 17.96 -8.40 -16.29
C GLY A 39 18.39 -9.67 -17.02
N ASP A 40 19.68 -9.83 -17.28
CA ASP A 40 20.26 -11.03 -17.89
C ASP A 40 20.13 -12.26 -16.99
N THR A 41 20.34 -12.09 -15.69
CA THR A 41 20.17 -13.16 -14.70
C THR A 41 18.73 -13.64 -14.64
N VAL A 42 17.76 -12.71 -14.60
CA VAL A 42 16.33 -13.05 -14.59
C VAL A 42 15.90 -13.73 -15.89
N SER A 43 16.40 -13.26 -17.03
CA SER A 43 16.14 -13.87 -18.35
C SER A 43 16.72 -15.29 -18.43
N THR A 44 17.91 -15.52 -17.86
CA THR A 44 18.51 -16.86 -17.78
C THR A 44 17.68 -17.78 -16.90
N LEU A 45 17.23 -17.29 -15.74
CA LEU A 45 16.38 -18.03 -14.81
C LEU A 45 14.99 -18.35 -15.40
N GLN A 46 14.50 -17.58 -16.36
CA GLN A 46 13.21 -17.83 -17.02
C GLN A 46 13.17 -19.21 -17.69
N SER A 47 14.26 -19.61 -18.36
CA SER A 47 14.39 -20.94 -18.96
C SER A 47 14.41 -22.09 -17.94
N VAL A 48 14.94 -21.84 -16.74
CA VAL A 48 15.00 -22.81 -15.64
C VAL A 48 13.63 -22.90 -14.94
N LEU A 49 12.93 -21.77 -14.82
CA LEU A 49 11.59 -21.69 -14.25
C LEU A 49 10.56 -22.43 -15.10
N ASP A 50 10.63 -22.28 -16.42
CA ASP A 50 9.78 -23.01 -17.38
C ASP A 50 9.93 -24.54 -17.20
N HIS A 51 11.13 -25.03 -16.89
CA HIS A 51 11.38 -26.46 -16.65
C HIS A 51 11.04 -26.91 -15.22
N ALA A 52 11.27 -26.06 -14.21
CA ALA A 52 10.98 -26.34 -12.81
C ALA A 52 9.47 -26.49 -12.55
N GLU A 53 8.65 -25.81 -13.35
CA GLU A 53 7.18 -25.84 -13.27
C GLU A 53 6.58 -27.23 -13.55
N GLU A 54 7.08 -27.94 -14.56
CA GLU A 54 6.64 -29.32 -14.88
C GLU A 54 6.86 -30.31 -13.72
N GLN A 55 7.76 -29.98 -12.80
CA GLN A 55 8.15 -30.80 -11.66
C GLN A 55 7.76 -30.18 -10.30
N TYR A 56 7.13 -29.00 -10.29
CA TYR A 56 6.84 -28.21 -9.09
C TYR A 56 6.00 -28.98 -8.05
N HIS A 57 4.98 -29.70 -8.50
CA HIS A 57 4.11 -30.50 -7.63
C HIS A 57 4.67 -31.90 -7.31
N ARG A 58 5.72 -32.33 -8.01
CA ARG A 58 6.28 -33.68 -7.90
C ARG A 58 7.51 -33.74 -7.01
N CYS A 59 8.17 -32.61 -6.77
CA CYS A 59 9.43 -32.55 -6.03
C CYS A 59 9.38 -31.48 -4.92
N PRO A 60 9.32 -31.88 -3.63
CA PRO A 60 9.33 -30.95 -2.51
C PRO A 60 10.54 -30.00 -2.48
N GLN A 61 11.71 -30.43 -2.97
CA GLN A 61 12.89 -29.56 -3.07
C GLN A 61 12.74 -28.47 -4.13
N ILE A 62 12.09 -28.78 -5.26
CA ILE A 62 11.82 -27.79 -6.32
C ILE A 62 10.81 -26.76 -5.83
N LYS A 63 9.78 -27.19 -5.08
CA LYS A 63 8.84 -26.28 -4.45
C LYS A 63 9.53 -25.28 -3.49
N ASP A 64 10.37 -25.77 -2.58
CA ASP A 64 11.12 -24.94 -1.62
C ASP A 64 12.03 -23.92 -2.34
N TRP A 65 12.72 -24.35 -3.41
CA TRP A 65 13.57 -23.47 -4.20
C TRP A 65 12.78 -22.39 -4.95
N VAL A 66 11.65 -22.76 -5.57
CA VAL A 66 10.76 -21.83 -6.26
C VAL A 66 10.14 -20.82 -5.30
N ASP A 67 9.74 -21.25 -4.08
CA ASP A 67 9.17 -20.35 -3.09
C ASP A 67 10.22 -19.34 -2.59
N LYS A 68 11.48 -19.76 -2.34
CA LYS A 68 12.59 -18.83 -2.03
C LYS A 68 12.88 -17.85 -3.14
N LEU A 69 12.82 -18.31 -4.39
CA LEU A 69 13.04 -17.46 -5.55
C LEU A 69 11.94 -16.41 -5.69
N LYS A 70 10.67 -16.76 -5.42
CA LYS A 70 9.56 -15.80 -5.37
C LYS A 70 9.78 -14.73 -4.31
N GLU A 71 10.18 -15.11 -3.09
CA GLU A 71 10.48 -14.15 -2.02
C GLU A 71 11.60 -13.19 -2.44
N ALA A 72 12.69 -13.69 -3.03
CA ALA A 72 13.77 -12.85 -3.53
C ALA A 72 13.32 -11.90 -4.66
N PHE A 73 12.37 -12.31 -5.49
CA PHE A 73 11.79 -11.43 -6.50
C PHE A 73 10.90 -10.34 -5.90
N TYR A 74 10.14 -10.64 -4.86
CA TYR A 74 9.37 -9.63 -4.14
C TYR A 74 10.31 -8.61 -3.49
N ASP A 75 11.39 -9.06 -2.86
CA ASP A 75 12.40 -8.16 -2.29
C ASP A 75 13.04 -7.27 -3.36
N ALA A 76 13.41 -7.82 -4.52
CA ALA A 76 14.00 -7.07 -5.62
C ALA A 76 13.00 -6.06 -6.23
N GLN A 77 11.73 -6.45 -6.37
CA GLN A 77 10.69 -5.55 -6.85
C GLN A 77 10.45 -4.39 -5.88
N ASP A 78 10.40 -4.66 -4.57
CA ASP A 78 10.23 -3.62 -3.54
C ASP A 78 11.38 -2.60 -3.59
N VAL A 79 12.62 -3.10 -3.73
CA VAL A 79 13.80 -2.24 -3.91
C VAL A 79 13.68 -1.40 -5.18
N LEU A 80 13.30 -2.00 -6.32
CA LEU A 80 13.13 -1.26 -7.57
C LEU A 80 11.99 -0.23 -7.52
N GLU A 81 10.90 -0.52 -6.81
CA GLU A 81 9.82 0.43 -6.57
C GLU A 81 10.31 1.59 -5.68
N GLU A 82 11.05 1.32 -4.60
CA GLU A 82 11.67 2.35 -3.74
C GLU A 82 12.64 3.26 -4.52
N PHE A 83 13.47 2.68 -5.38
CA PHE A 83 14.39 3.44 -6.23
C PHE A 83 13.66 4.30 -7.27
N ASN A 84 12.60 3.78 -7.89
CA ASN A 84 11.78 4.55 -8.82
C ASN A 84 11.10 5.74 -8.12
N ILE A 85 10.62 5.56 -6.89
CA ILE A 85 10.04 6.64 -6.08
C ILE A 85 11.10 7.71 -5.79
N GLU A 86 12.32 7.32 -5.39
CA GLU A 86 13.38 8.28 -5.11
C GLU A 86 13.88 9.01 -6.38
N ALA A 87 13.94 8.33 -7.52
CA ALA A 87 14.24 8.95 -8.81
C ALA A 87 13.20 10.03 -9.17
N MET A 88 11.90 9.72 -9.03
CA MET A 88 10.81 10.69 -9.25
C MET A 88 10.88 11.88 -8.28
N ARG A 89 11.19 11.65 -7.00
CA ARG A 89 11.38 12.72 -6.01
C ARG A 89 12.55 13.64 -6.36
N ARG A 90 13.63 13.12 -6.95
CA ARG A 90 14.78 13.91 -7.39
C ARG A 90 14.52 14.70 -8.66
N GLU A 91 13.78 14.16 -9.62
CA GLU A 91 13.36 14.93 -10.81
C GLU A 91 12.48 16.14 -10.43
N LEU A 92 11.59 15.97 -9.45
CA LEU A 92 10.78 17.07 -8.90
C LEU A 92 11.63 18.11 -8.16
N ARG A 93 12.64 17.68 -7.40
CA ARG A 93 13.60 18.58 -6.74
C ARG A 93 14.48 19.33 -7.75
N GLY A 94 14.89 18.68 -8.85
CA GLY A 94 15.63 19.32 -9.95
C GLY A 94 14.78 20.26 -10.81
N HIS A 95 13.47 20.00 -10.95
CA HIS A 95 12.55 20.88 -11.68
C HIS A 95 12.24 22.20 -10.97
N ASN A 96 12.43 22.28 -9.64
CA ASN A 96 12.09 23.47 -8.88
C ASN A 96 13.09 24.64 -9.07
N GLU A 97 14.25 24.39 -9.68
CA GLU A 97 15.21 25.45 -10.04
C GLU A 97 15.02 26.01 -11.47
N MET A 98 14.20 25.39 -12.33
CA MET A 98 14.24 25.66 -13.77
C MET A 98 12.90 25.89 -14.49
N MET A 99 11.80 26.18 -13.79
CA MET A 99 10.52 26.56 -14.44
C MET A 99 9.91 27.85 -13.91
N LYS A 100 10.51 28.98 -14.30
CA LYS A 100 9.72 30.13 -14.77
C LYS A 100 9.23 29.79 -16.18
N GLU A 101 7.91 29.64 -16.32
CA GLU A 101 7.14 29.66 -17.56
C GLU A 101 7.42 28.60 -18.64
N ARG A 102 6.56 27.56 -18.74
CA ARG A 102 5.74 27.18 -19.93
C ARG A 102 5.10 25.77 -19.78
N PRO A 103 4.04 25.47 -20.55
CA PRO A 103 2.80 24.88 -20.00
C PRO A 103 2.88 23.39 -19.73
N THR A 104 2.22 23.01 -18.64
CA THR A 104 1.96 21.67 -18.16
C THR A 104 1.41 20.77 -19.27
N ARG A 105 2.19 19.74 -19.65
CA ARG A 105 1.59 18.47 -20.07
C ARG A 105 0.78 17.98 -18.87
N GLU A 106 -0.54 17.93 -19.03
CA GLU A 106 -1.47 17.38 -18.05
C GLU A 106 -1.14 15.90 -17.82
N TRP A 107 -0.24 15.65 -16.87
CA TRP A 107 -0.06 14.33 -16.29
C TRP A 107 -1.37 13.97 -15.62
N ARG A 108 -1.98 12.85 -16.05
CA ARG A 108 -3.27 12.37 -15.54
C ARG A 108 -3.20 12.31 -14.02
N LYS A 109 -3.91 13.21 -13.33
CA LYS A 109 -4.21 13.07 -11.90
C LYS A 109 -4.71 11.64 -11.69
N ARG A 110 -4.04 10.87 -10.84
CA ARG A 110 -4.56 9.57 -10.40
C ARG A 110 -5.92 9.84 -9.74
N GLU A 111 -6.95 9.15 -10.17
CA GLU A 111 -8.29 9.33 -9.60
C GLU A 111 -8.28 8.90 -8.13
N GLU A 112 -8.88 9.71 -7.26
CA GLU A 112 -9.04 9.38 -5.85
C GLU A 112 -9.87 8.11 -5.71
N THR A 113 -9.46 7.20 -4.83
CA THR A 113 -10.24 5.99 -4.55
C THR A 113 -11.39 6.32 -3.60
N HIS A 114 -12.56 5.73 -3.86
CA HIS A 114 -13.75 5.91 -3.04
C HIS A 114 -14.13 4.60 -2.34
N SER A 115 -14.93 4.64 -1.28
CA SER A 115 -15.31 3.42 -0.54
C SER A 115 -16.31 2.49 -1.26
N PHE A 116 -16.99 2.93 -2.33
CA PHE A 116 -18.04 2.15 -2.99
C PHE A 116 -17.51 0.97 -3.82
N ILE A 117 -18.16 -0.20 -3.67
CA ILE A 117 -17.98 -1.43 -4.47
C ILE A 117 -19.37 -2.03 -4.75
N ARG A 118 -19.55 -2.73 -5.88
CA ARG A 118 -20.73 -3.59 -6.07
C ARG A 118 -20.54 -4.94 -5.38
N GLU A 119 -21.55 -5.40 -4.65
CA GLU A 119 -21.55 -6.74 -4.06
C GLU A 119 -21.32 -7.81 -5.14
N GLY A 120 -20.35 -8.70 -4.92
CA GLY A 120 -19.99 -9.77 -5.86
C GLY A 120 -18.76 -9.50 -6.75
N ASP A 121 -18.18 -8.30 -6.72
CA ASP A 121 -17.02 -7.94 -7.56
C ASP A 121 -15.68 -8.56 -7.08
N ILE A 122 -15.65 -9.17 -5.88
CA ILE A 122 -14.43 -9.73 -5.29
C ILE A 122 -14.59 -11.24 -5.17
N ILE A 123 -13.79 -11.95 -5.96
CA ILE A 123 -13.79 -13.42 -6.06
C ILE A 123 -12.40 -13.92 -5.64
N GLY A 124 -12.35 -15.00 -4.85
CA GLY A 124 -11.09 -15.70 -4.52
C GLY A 124 -10.28 -15.03 -3.41
N ARG A 125 -10.91 -14.16 -2.61
CA ARG A 125 -10.29 -13.43 -1.49
C ARG A 125 -10.98 -13.72 -0.15
N GLU A 126 -11.67 -14.84 -0.04
CA GLU A 126 -12.49 -15.20 1.12
C GLU A 126 -11.63 -15.38 2.37
N ASP A 127 -10.46 -16.02 2.25
CA ASP A 127 -9.53 -16.22 3.37
C ASP A 127 -8.85 -14.91 3.82
N ASP A 128 -8.43 -14.08 2.85
CA ASP A 128 -7.88 -12.75 3.12
C ASP A 128 -8.93 -11.87 3.82
N LYS A 129 -10.17 -11.87 3.30
CA LYS A 129 -11.31 -11.17 3.90
C LYS A 129 -11.56 -11.67 5.32
N LYS A 130 -11.60 -12.98 5.53
CA LYS A 130 -11.82 -13.59 6.85
C LYS A 130 -10.77 -13.13 7.86
N THR A 131 -9.49 -13.12 7.47
CA THR A 131 -8.38 -12.68 8.34
C THR A 131 -8.57 -11.22 8.78
N ILE A 132 -8.94 -10.34 7.84
CA ILE A 132 -9.18 -8.93 8.17
C ILE A 132 -10.44 -8.78 9.04
N MET A 133 -11.49 -9.57 8.79
CA MET A 133 -12.70 -9.57 9.61
C MET A 133 -12.43 -10.02 11.04
N GLU A 134 -11.59 -11.04 11.24
CA GLU A 134 -11.16 -11.48 12.58
C GLU A 134 -10.47 -10.33 13.34
N PHE A 135 -9.56 -9.61 12.68
CA PHE A 135 -8.93 -8.42 13.28
C PHE A 135 -9.92 -7.30 13.61
N LEU A 136 -10.87 -7.01 12.70
CA LEU A 136 -11.83 -5.93 12.87
C LEU A 136 -12.84 -6.24 13.98
N LEU A 137 -13.29 -7.49 14.07
CA LEU A 137 -14.32 -7.90 15.02
C LEU A 137 -13.78 -8.29 16.39
N ASP A 138 -12.45 -8.38 16.54
CA ASP A 138 -11.78 -8.68 17.80
C ASP A 138 -12.10 -7.64 18.88
N SER A 139 -12.73 -8.12 19.95
CA SER A 139 -13.13 -7.36 21.12
C SER A 139 -12.14 -7.43 22.29
N ASP A 140 -11.15 -8.33 22.26
CA ASP A 140 -10.19 -8.56 23.36
C ASP A 140 -8.92 -7.69 23.21
N VAL A 141 -9.12 -6.45 22.80
CA VAL A 141 -8.03 -5.50 22.57
C VAL A 141 -7.75 -4.75 23.85
N GLN A 142 -6.49 -4.67 24.31
CA GLN A 142 -6.12 -3.81 25.45
C GLN A 142 -5.95 -2.34 25.05
N GLU A 143 -5.58 -2.09 23.80
CA GLU A 143 -5.30 -0.75 23.27
C GLU A 143 -6.56 -0.01 22.82
N ASN A 144 -6.48 1.33 22.81
CA ASN A 144 -7.56 2.16 22.28
C ASN A 144 -7.73 2.02 20.77
N VAL A 145 -6.61 1.95 20.04
CA VAL A 145 -6.56 1.93 18.58
C VAL A 145 -5.55 0.88 18.11
N SER A 146 -5.99 -0.07 17.28
CA SER A 146 -5.11 -1.05 16.63
C SER A 146 -5.03 -0.82 15.13
N ILE A 147 -3.90 -1.16 14.53
CA ILE A 147 -3.56 -0.81 13.15
C ILE A 147 -3.09 -2.06 12.41
N LEU A 148 -3.81 -2.43 11.35
CA LEU A 148 -3.47 -3.54 10.45
C LEU A 148 -3.06 -3.01 9.08
N PRO A 149 -1.77 -3.11 8.71
CA PRO A 149 -1.32 -2.89 7.35
C PRO A 149 -1.66 -4.08 6.45
N ILE A 150 -2.19 -3.79 5.27
CA ILE A 150 -2.44 -4.70 4.16
C ILE A 150 -1.44 -4.37 3.07
N VAL A 151 -0.53 -5.30 2.81
CA VAL A 151 0.67 -5.10 1.97
C VAL A 151 0.58 -5.93 0.71
N GLY A 152 1.10 -5.41 -0.38
CA GLY A 152 1.24 -6.17 -1.62
C GLY A 152 1.42 -5.26 -2.82
N ILE A 153 1.87 -5.82 -3.93
CA ILE A 153 2.19 -5.06 -5.14
C ILE A 153 0.97 -4.35 -5.76
N GLY A 154 1.23 -3.42 -6.68
CA GLY A 154 0.19 -2.74 -7.46
C GLY A 154 -0.73 -3.73 -8.18
N GLY A 155 -2.04 -3.47 -8.17
CA GLY A 155 -3.01 -4.28 -8.90
C GLY A 155 -3.47 -5.59 -8.23
N LEU A 156 -2.96 -5.96 -7.05
CA LEU A 156 -3.41 -7.17 -6.33
C LEU A 156 -4.82 -7.11 -5.75
N GLY A 157 -5.44 -5.92 -5.78
CA GLY A 157 -6.77 -5.71 -5.20
C GLY A 157 -6.79 -5.36 -3.71
N LYS A 158 -5.71 -4.80 -3.14
CA LYS A 158 -5.68 -4.30 -1.74
C LYS A 158 -6.85 -3.37 -1.44
N THR A 159 -6.96 -2.30 -2.22
CA THR A 159 -8.05 -1.32 -2.14
C THR A 159 -9.41 -2.00 -2.27
N ALA A 160 -9.56 -2.92 -3.22
CA ALA A 160 -10.80 -3.65 -3.44
C ALA A 160 -11.17 -4.52 -2.22
N LEU A 161 -10.24 -5.32 -1.71
CA LEU A 161 -10.44 -6.13 -0.52
C LEU A 161 -10.82 -5.27 0.69
N THR A 162 -10.11 -4.16 0.89
CA THR A 162 -10.39 -3.21 1.98
C THR A 162 -11.77 -2.56 1.83
N GLN A 163 -12.20 -2.21 0.62
CA GLN A 163 -13.55 -1.74 0.35
C GLN A 163 -14.60 -2.82 0.67
N SER A 164 -14.32 -4.10 0.39
CA SER A 164 -15.20 -5.24 0.74
C SER A 164 -15.49 -5.33 2.23
N VAL A 165 -14.43 -5.28 3.05
CA VAL A 165 -14.56 -5.37 4.51
C VAL A 165 -15.16 -4.09 5.09
N TYR A 166 -14.80 -2.93 4.53
CA TYR A 166 -15.29 -1.64 4.99
C TYR A 166 -16.82 -1.52 4.84
N ASN A 167 -17.39 -2.08 3.77
CA ASN A 167 -18.83 -2.08 3.51
C ASN A 167 -19.57 -3.27 4.14
N ASP A 168 -18.86 -4.18 4.80
CA ASP A 168 -19.47 -5.35 5.42
C ASP A 168 -20.48 -4.94 6.51
N GLU A 169 -21.61 -5.65 6.59
CA GLU A 169 -22.67 -5.34 7.55
C GLU A 169 -22.20 -5.51 9.00
N MET A 170 -21.38 -6.52 9.29
CA MET A 170 -20.91 -6.78 10.65
C MET A 170 -19.97 -5.67 11.11
N VAL A 171 -19.09 -5.22 10.21
CA VAL A 171 -18.21 -4.06 10.44
C VAL A 171 -19.05 -2.81 10.66
N SER A 172 -20.07 -2.58 9.85
CA SER A 172 -20.96 -1.41 9.98
C SER A 172 -21.74 -1.39 11.30
N LYS A 173 -22.02 -2.54 11.91
CA LYS A 173 -22.66 -2.65 13.23
C LYS A 173 -21.70 -2.40 14.39
N GLN A 174 -20.40 -2.67 14.21
CA GLN A 174 -19.40 -2.51 15.26
C GLN A 174 -18.84 -1.09 15.41
N PHE A 175 -18.73 -0.33 14.31
CA PHE A 175 -18.10 0.99 14.32
C PHE A 175 -19.14 2.10 14.15
N ASN A 176 -19.19 3.02 15.11
CA ASN A 176 -20.10 4.17 15.08
C ASN A 176 -19.65 5.23 14.06
N LEU A 177 -18.38 5.21 13.69
CA LEU A 177 -17.79 6.12 12.73
C LEU A 177 -16.91 5.34 11.75
N LYS A 178 -17.11 5.53 10.45
CA LYS A 178 -16.26 4.96 9.42
C LYS A 178 -15.73 6.08 8.53
N MET A 179 -14.44 6.06 8.24
CA MET A 179 -13.73 7.07 7.47
C MET A 179 -12.84 6.39 6.43
N TRP A 180 -12.80 6.93 5.22
CA TRP A 180 -11.96 6.44 4.14
C TRP A 180 -11.17 7.60 3.55
N VAL A 181 -9.85 7.54 3.62
CA VAL A 181 -8.97 8.58 3.12
C VAL A 181 -7.93 7.95 2.19
N CYS A 182 -7.97 8.34 0.92
CA CYS A 182 -6.89 8.07 -0.01
C CYS A 182 -5.73 9.02 0.31
N VAL A 183 -4.53 8.48 0.51
CA VAL A 183 -3.32 9.28 0.68
C VAL A 183 -2.66 9.41 -0.69
N THR A 184 -2.41 10.65 -1.13
CA THR A 184 -1.77 10.92 -2.42
C THR A 184 -0.27 10.62 -2.35
N ASP A 185 0.41 10.66 -3.50
CA ASP A 185 1.83 10.27 -3.66
C ASP A 185 2.80 11.00 -2.69
N ASP A 186 2.38 12.13 -2.12
CA ASP A 186 3.02 12.85 -1.02
C ASP A 186 2.31 12.61 0.34
N PHE A 187 3.05 12.08 1.34
CA PHE A 187 2.55 12.07 2.71
C PHE A 187 2.54 13.50 3.25
N ASP A 188 1.37 14.12 3.23
CA ASP A 188 1.12 15.45 3.82
C ASP A 188 0.18 15.28 5.01
N LEU A 189 0.73 15.48 6.22
CA LEU A 189 -0.01 15.37 7.48
C LEU A 189 -1.22 16.31 7.52
N GLU A 190 -1.07 17.56 7.07
CA GLU A 190 -2.13 18.56 7.10
C GLU A 190 -3.27 18.15 6.16
N LYS A 191 -2.92 17.69 4.95
CA LYS A 191 -3.88 17.20 3.95
C LYS A 191 -4.62 15.95 4.43
N ILE A 192 -3.91 14.99 5.02
CA ILE A 192 -4.52 13.77 5.57
C ILE A 192 -5.52 14.14 6.65
N VAL A 193 -5.14 14.99 7.61
CA VAL A 193 -6.04 15.42 8.69
C VAL A 193 -7.26 16.15 8.15
N LYS A 194 -7.08 17.05 7.17
CA LYS A 194 -8.20 17.72 6.49
C LYS A 194 -9.15 16.73 5.82
N ASN A 195 -8.62 15.74 5.11
CA ASN A 195 -9.44 14.72 4.44
C ASN A 195 -10.23 13.87 5.46
N ILE A 196 -9.62 13.55 6.61
CA ILE A 196 -10.33 12.85 7.69
C ILE A 196 -11.47 13.72 8.22
N ILE A 197 -11.22 14.99 8.54
CA ILE A 197 -12.24 15.92 9.04
C ILE A 197 -13.38 16.07 8.03
N ALA A 198 -13.06 16.27 6.75
CA ALA A 198 -14.05 16.38 5.68
C ALA A 198 -14.94 15.14 5.56
N CYS A 199 -14.39 13.94 5.76
CA CYS A 199 -15.16 12.69 5.79
C CYS A 199 -16.17 12.66 6.93
N VAL A 200 -15.80 13.17 8.12
CA VAL A 200 -16.68 13.13 9.30
C VAL A 200 -17.74 14.23 9.25
N GLU A 201 -17.32 15.46 8.98
CA GLU A 201 -18.18 16.64 9.11
C GLU A 201 -18.98 16.95 7.84
N LYS A 202 -18.64 16.32 6.71
CA LYS A 202 -19.26 16.55 5.38
C LYS A 202 -19.23 18.01 4.95
N LYS A 203 -18.23 18.75 5.40
CA LYS A 203 -17.94 20.14 5.05
C LYS A 203 -16.44 20.34 4.93
N GLU A 204 -16.05 21.43 4.28
CA GLU A 204 -14.65 21.85 4.22
C GLU A 204 -14.12 22.14 5.63
N PRO A 205 -12.94 21.60 6.00
CA PRO A 205 -12.28 21.88 7.27
C PRO A 205 -11.95 23.36 7.42
N ILE A 206 -11.74 23.80 8.67
CA ILE A 206 -11.34 25.18 8.94
C ILE A 206 -9.98 25.46 8.26
N LYS A 207 -9.90 26.58 7.52
CA LYS A 207 -8.63 27.09 7.04
C LYS A 207 -7.84 27.66 8.21
N GLY A 208 -6.72 27.05 8.55
CA GLY A 208 -5.90 27.51 9.67
C GLY A 208 -4.68 26.63 9.92
N ALA A 209 -3.97 26.95 11.00
CA ALA A 209 -2.79 26.21 11.43
C ALA A 209 -3.18 24.80 11.95
N MET A 210 -2.18 23.92 12.01
CA MET A 210 -2.33 22.53 12.50
C MET A 210 -3.03 22.42 13.87
N GLU A 211 -2.89 23.42 14.74
CA GLU A 211 -3.55 23.45 16.05
C GLU A 211 -5.08 23.52 15.97
N GLN A 212 -5.63 24.19 14.96
CA GLN A 212 -7.07 24.24 14.76
C GLN A 212 -7.58 22.91 14.19
N LEU A 213 -6.86 22.37 13.20
CA LEU A 213 -7.18 21.09 12.59
C LEU A 213 -7.12 19.94 13.60
N GLN A 214 -6.12 19.91 14.49
CA GLN A 214 -6.04 18.86 15.51
C GLN A 214 -7.21 18.95 16.50
N SER A 215 -7.62 20.16 16.88
CA SER A 215 -8.77 20.38 17.77
C SER A 215 -10.08 19.93 17.13
N GLU A 216 -10.28 20.25 15.85
CA GLU A 216 -11.45 19.82 15.06
C GLU A 216 -11.47 18.29 14.90
N LEU A 217 -10.34 17.68 14.52
CA LEU A 217 -10.20 16.23 14.43
C LEU A 217 -10.52 15.54 15.77
N ARG A 218 -10.02 16.08 16.90
CA ARG A 218 -10.34 15.56 18.24
C ARG A 218 -11.83 15.65 18.54
N GLY A 219 -12.47 16.79 18.27
CA GLY A 219 -13.92 16.92 18.40
C GLY A 219 -14.70 15.90 17.55
N ALA A 220 -14.15 15.55 16.38
CA ALA A 220 -14.74 14.60 15.47
C ALA A 220 -14.61 13.13 15.93
N ILE A 221 -13.49 12.71 16.54
CA ILE A 221 -13.22 11.29 16.82
C ILE A 221 -13.15 10.91 18.31
N ASP A 222 -12.94 11.86 19.22
CA ASP A 222 -12.75 11.57 20.65
C ASP A 222 -13.95 10.81 21.22
N GLY A 223 -13.68 9.70 21.93
CA GLY A 223 -14.71 8.88 22.55
C GLY A 223 -15.60 8.08 21.58
N LYS A 224 -15.36 8.15 20.27
CA LYS A 224 -16.05 7.32 19.28
C LYS A 224 -15.22 6.07 18.97
N ARG A 225 -15.91 4.93 18.83
CA ARG A 225 -15.33 3.73 18.24
C ARG A 225 -15.38 3.87 16.73
N TYR A 226 -14.22 4.00 16.09
CA TYR A 226 -14.12 4.28 14.67
C TYR A 226 -13.35 3.20 13.91
N LEU A 227 -13.66 3.08 12.61
CA LEU A 227 -12.85 2.44 11.60
C LEU A 227 -12.31 3.50 10.64
N LEU A 228 -10.99 3.62 10.53
CA LEU A 228 -10.33 4.48 9.56
C LEU A 228 -9.60 3.64 8.52
N VAL A 229 -9.80 3.93 7.25
CA VAL A 229 -8.99 3.40 6.15
C VAL A 229 -8.07 4.50 5.63
N LEU A 230 -6.76 4.24 5.65
CA LEU A 230 -5.76 5.03 4.95
C LEU A 230 -5.31 4.24 3.72
N ASP A 231 -5.85 4.58 2.55
CA ASP A 231 -5.61 3.86 1.30
C ASP A 231 -4.40 4.42 0.56
N ASP A 232 -3.54 3.52 0.07
CA ASP A 232 -2.31 3.76 -0.68
C ASP A 232 -1.32 4.65 0.09
N LEU A 233 -0.88 4.22 1.27
CA LEU A 233 0.03 4.98 2.13
C LEU A 233 1.52 4.82 1.73
N TRP A 234 2.22 5.95 1.57
CA TRP A 234 3.60 6.03 1.06
C TRP A 234 4.61 6.70 2.01
N THR A 235 4.50 6.52 3.33
CA THR A 235 5.44 7.13 4.30
C THR A 235 6.54 6.20 4.80
N THR A 236 7.79 6.60 4.62
CA THR A 236 8.96 5.92 5.19
C THR A 236 9.49 6.62 6.44
N GLU A 237 8.89 7.75 6.83
CA GLU A 237 9.32 8.59 7.96
C GLU A 237 8.52 8.26 9.22
N LEU A 238 9.18 7.64 10.20
CA LEU A 238 8.58 7.28 11.48
C LEU A 238 8.04 8.50 12.24
N GLU A 239 8.74 9.62 12.24
CA GLU A 239 8.33 10.84 12.98
C GLU A 239 7.01 11.41 12.46
N THR A 240 6.86 11.46 11.13
CA THR A 240 5.68 12.00 10.46
C THR A 240 4.48 11.09 10.68
N TRP A 241 4.69 9.77 10.66
CA TRP A 241 3.68 8.80 11.07
C TRP A 241 3.29 8.92 12.55
N LEU A 242 4.26 9.03 13.47
CA LEU A 242 4.00 9.18 14.90
C LEU A 242 3.19 10.45 15.20
N SER A 243 3.45 11.52 14.46
CA SER A 243 2.68 12.76 14.54
C SER A 243 1.20 12.53 14.19
N LEU A 244 0.91 11.84 13.08
CA LEU A 244 -0.47 11.46 12.73
C LEU A 244 -1.08 10.50 13.77
N LYS A 245 -0.34 9.45 14.16
CA LYS A 245 -0.80 8.45 15.13
C LYS A 245 -1.22 9.10 16.45
N THR A 246 -0.46 10.08 16.93
CA THR A 246 -0.75 10.82 18.18
C THR A 246 -2.10 11.55 18.12
N LEU A 247 -2.54 11.97 16.94
CA LEU A 247 -3.86 12.58 16.75
C LEU A 247 -4.99 11.55 16.73
N LEU A 248 -4.70 10.32 16.30
CA LEU A 248 -5.69 9.26 16.09
C LEU A 248 -5.93 8.37 17.33
N VAL A 249 -4.95 8.25 18.24
CA VAL A 249 -4.99 7.34 19.41
C VAL A 249 -6.08 7.64 20.46
N ARG A 250 -6.77 8.77 20.35
CA ARG A 250 -7.81 9.20 21.32
C ARG A 250 -9.21 8.65 21.07
N GLY A 251 -9.37 7.76 20.09
CA GLY A 251 -10.60 7.00 19.88
C GLY A 251 -10.99 6.16 21.10
N ALA A 252 -12.26 5.75 21.17
CA ALA A 252 -12.71 4.81 22.19
C ALA A 252 -12.06 3.43 21.98
N LYS A 253 -11.98 2.66 23.07
CA LYS A 253 -11.44 1.29 23.07
C LYS A 253 -12.05 0.45 21.95
N GLY A 254 -11.19 -0.20 21.17
CA GLY A 254 -11.55 -1.05 20.03
C GLY A 254 -11.67 -0.33 18.70
N SER A 255 -11.23 0.93 18.58
CA SER A 255 -11.07 1.59 17.29
C SER A 255 -9.99 0.88 16.45
N LYS A 256 -10.18 0.86 15.13
CA LYS A 256 -9.31 0.13 14.20
C LYS A 256 -8.88 1.03 13.03
N ILE A 257 -7.66 0.86 12.57
CA ILE A 257 -7.13 1.50 11.36
C ILE A 257 -6.68 0.41 10.40
N LEU A 258 -7.16 0.46 9.16
CA LEU A 258 -6.64 -0.34 8.06
C LEU A 258 -5.77 0.58 7.19
N ILE A 259 -4.59 0.09 6.84
CA ILE A 259 -3.67 0.79 5.94
C ILE A 259 -3.46 -0.10 4.73
N THR A 260 -3.66 0.40 3.52
CA THR A 260 -3.18 -0.32 2.33
C THR A 260 -1.86 0.33 1.89
N THR A 261 -0.87 -0.49 1.58
CA THR A 261 0.42 0.00 1.08
C THR A 261 1.07 -1.04 0.18
N ARG A 262 2.00 -0.59 -0.66
CA ARG A 262 2.87 -1.49 -1.43
C ARG A 262 4.15 -1.82 -0.71
N LEU A 263 4.52 -1.03 0.29
CA LEU A 263 5.84 -1.04 0.88
C LEU A 263 5.82 -1.78 2.24
N PRO A 264 6.54 -2.91 2.39
CA PRO A 264 6.64 -3.59 3.69
C PRO A 264 7.27 -2.70 4.77
N SER A 265 8.14 -1.76 4.39
CA SER A 265 8.75 -0.77 5.29
C SER A 265 7.71 0.14 5.94
N VAL A 266 6.71 0.61 5.19
CA VAL A 266 5.55 1.38 5.71
C VAL A 266 4.79 0.52 6.72
N ALA A 267 4.52 -0.73 6.39
CA ALA A 267 3.77 -1.64 7.27
C ALA A 267 4.49 -1.87 8.61
N LYS A 268 5.80 -2.02 8.58
CA LYS A 268 6.63 -2.18 9.79
C LYS A 268 6.60 -0.94 10.71
N ILE A 269 6.54 0.25 10.14
CA ILE A 269 6.49 1.51 10.87
C ILE A 269 5.09 1.78 11.43
N THR A 270 4.06 1.37 10.70
CA THR A 270 2.67 1.76 10.98
C THR A 270 1.86 0.76 11.78
N GLY A 271 2.10 -0.54 11.60
CA GLY A 271 1.32 -1.61 12.20
C GLY A 271 1.47 -1.70 13.72
N THR A 272 0.38 -2.02 14.41
CA THR A 272 0.43 -2.51 15.81
C THR A 272 0.27 -4.03 15.87
N THR A 273 -0.11 -4.66 14.75
CA THR A 273 -0.19 -6.10 14.55
C THR A 273 0.68 -6.51 13.37
N PRO A 274 1.02 -7.82 13.22
CA PRO A 274 1.69 -8.32 12.03
C PRO A 274 0.95 -7.89 10.74
N PRO A 275 1.66 -7.43 9.69
CA PRO A 275 1.03 -7.05 8.43
C PRO A 275 0.36 -8.24 7.72
N HIS A 276 -0.73 -7.97 7.03
CA HIS A 276 -1.40 -8.93 6.16
C HIS A 276 -0.88 -8.77 4.72
N PHE A 277 -0.05 -9.71 4.28
CA PHE A 277 0.51 -9.72 2.93
C PHE A 277 -0.43 -10.40 1.95
N LEU A 278 -0.93 -9.65 0.97
CA LEU A 278 -1.72 -10.20 -0.13
C LEU A 278 -0.82 -10.88 -1.15
N LYS A 279 -1.20 -12.11 -1.50
CA LYS A 279 -0.55 -12.89 -2.56
C LYS A 279 -1.38 -12.85 -3.84
N GLY A 280 -0.80 -13.31 -4.95
CA GLY A 280 -1.56 -13.55 -6.18
C GLY A 280 -2.65 -14.60 -5.97
N LEU A 281 -3.76 -14.48 -6.71
CA LEU A 281 -4.80 -15.51 -6.74
C LEU A 281 -4.21 -16.79 -7.36
N SER A 282 -4.55 -17.95 -6.79
CA SER A 282 -4.06 -19.27 -7.21
C SER A 282 -5.12 -20.03 -7.99
#